data_AF-A0A7S2BBR1-F1
#
_entry.id   AF-A0A7S2BBR1-F1
#
_cell.length_a   1.000
_cell.length_b   1.000
_cell.length_c   1.000
_cell.angle_alpha   90.00
_cell.angle_beta   90.00
_cell.angle_gamma   90.00
#
_symmetry.space_group_name_H-M   'P 1'
#
loop_
_entity.id
_entity.type
_entity.pdbx_description
1 polymer ?
#
loop_
_entity_poly.entity_id
_entity_poly.type
_entity_poly.pdbx_seq_one_letter_code
_entity_poly.pdbx_strand_id
1 'polypeptide(L)'
;PPLPAPVAEPPTLELARKAMEALPGVLPDEVVVGLVVNAIEAVDPVSYKGFVLDSFPRTVAQAMALEKALTGFEPPPKDPPKKGSKVAPPPPTDPVPKAPHVPGLDVVVRLDVPDETARRRALGRRLDPQTGIVYHLEFEPPVETEDELGPTFNGINGRLVQVEGAADQEA
;
A
#
# COMPACT_ATOMS: atom_id res chain seq x y z
N PRO A 1 14.17 39.08 5.81
CA PRO A 1 14.76 37.79 6.25
C PRO A 1 15.67 37.26 5.13
N PRO A 2 16.84 36.68 5.42
CA PRO A 2 17.65 36.06 4.38
C PRO A 2 16.90 34.84 3.82
N LEU A 3 17.02 34.61 2.52
CA LEU A 3 16.47 33.43 1.86
C LEU A 3 17.06 32.16 2.52
N PRO A 4 16.26 31.13 2.79
CA PRO A 4 16.78 29.87 3.33
C PRO A 4 17.81 29.28 2.36
N ALA A 5 18.90 28.74 2.91
CA ALA A 5 19.92 28.02 2.16
C ALA A 5 19.28 26.89 1.31
N PRO A 6 19.89 26.52 0.17
CA PRO A 6 19.38 25.42 -0.65
C PRO A 6 19.27 24.17 0.23
N VAL A 7 18.02 23.71 0.39
CA VAL A 7 17.69 22.47 1.08
C VAL A 7 18.47 21.38 0.34
N ALA A 8 19.33 20.66 1.06
CA ALA A 8 20.00 19.48 0.52
C ALA A 8 18.94 18.61 -0.16
N GLU A 9 19.21 18.22 -1.42
CA GLU A 9 18.24 17.47 -2.23
C GLU A 9 17.66 16.34 -1.37
N PRO A 10 16.32 16.29 -1.21
CA PRO A 10 15.73 15.28 -0.37
C PRO A 10 16.17 13.91 -0.91
N PRO A 11 16.49 12.94 -0.03
CA PRO A 11 16.95 11.60 -0.44
C PRO A 11 15.96 10.87 -1.37
N THR A 12 14.77 11.43 -1.56
CA THR A 12 13.76 11.06 -2.54
C THR A 12 14.20 11.21 -4.00
N LEU A 13 15.11 12.13 -4.36
CA LEU A 13 15.45 12.37 -5.77
C LEU A 13 16.29 11.25 -6.38
N GLU A 14 17.26 10.72 -5.63
CA GLU A 14 18.06 9.56 -6.05
C GLU A 14 17.22 8.28 -6.08
N LEU A 15 16.31 8.12 -5.12
CA LEU A 15 15.38 6.98 -5.08
C LEU A 15 14.36 7.04 -6.22
N ALA A 16 13.86 8.24 -6.54
CA ALA A 16 13.00 8.50 -7.69
C ALA A 16 13.73 8.32 -9.02
N ARG A 17 15.01 8.71 -9.12
CA ARG A 17 15.85 8.46 -10.29
C ARG A 17 16.03 6.96 -10.52
N LYS A 18 16.32 6.19 -9.46
CA LYS A 18 16.37 4.72 -9.52
C LYS A 18 15.02 4.09 -9.87
N ALA A 19 13.92 4.63 -9.36
CA ALA A 19 12.57 4.22 -9.73
C ALA A 19 12.30 4.41 -11.22
N MET A 20 12.79 5.52 -11.79
CA MET A 20 12.65 5.85 -13.22
C MET A 20 13.61 5.07 -14.12
N GLU A 21 14.80 4.69 -13.62
CA GLU A 21 15.78 3.87 -14.33
C GLU A 21 15.43 2.37 -14.32
N ALA A 22 14.67 1.92 -13.32
CA ALA A 22 14.11 0.59 -13.32
C ALA A 22 13.05 0.46 -14.43
N LEU A 23 13.08 -0.67 -15.12
CA LEU A 23 12.28 -1.04 -16.30
C LEU A 23 10.90 -0.36 -16.41
N PRO A 24 10.46 0.01 -17.63
CA PRO A 24 9.17 0.65 -17.83
C PRO A 24 8.03 -0.24 -17.30
N GLY A 25 7.49 0.13 -16.14
CA GLY A 25 6.22 -0.39 -15.61
C GLY A 25 6.25 -1.01 -14.21
N VAL A 26 7.41 -1.38 -13.63
CA VAL A 26 7.45 -2.00 -12.29
C VAL A 26 8.66 -1.53 -11.49
N LEU A 27 8.40 -0.83 -10.38
CA LEU A 27 9.45 -0.45 -9.43
C LEU A 27 9.98 -1.69 -8.70
N PRO A 28 11.30 -1.82 -8.49
CA PRO A 28 11.89 -2.84 -7.63
C PRO A 28 11.40 -2.70 -6.19
N ASP A 29 11.23 -3.84 -5.50
CA ASP A 29 10.71 -3.89 -4.14
C ASP A 29 11.56 -3.05 -3.18
N GLU A 30 12.88 -3.02 -3.35
CA GLU A 30 13.78 -2.23 -2.51
C GLU A 30 13.54 -0.72 -2.64
N VAL A 31 13.19 -0.26 -3.84
CA VAL A 31 12.88 1.16 -4.09
C VAL A 31 11.55 1.53 -3.45
N VAL A 32 10.52 0.68 -3.62
CA VAL A 32 9.20 0.92 -3.02
C VAL A 32 9.28 0.92 -1.50
N VAL A 33 9.99 -0.07 -0.92
CA VAL A 33 10.20 -0.15 0.54
C VAL A 33 10.95 1.10 1.03
N GLY A 34 12.00 1.52 0.34
CA GLY A 34 12.74 2.73 0.71
C GLY A 34 11.88 4.00 0.67
N LEU A 35 10.99 4.13 -0.31
CA LEU A 35 10.02 5.24 -0.38
C LEU A 35 9.07 5.23 0.82
N VAL A 36 8.54 4.05 1.19
CA VAL A 36 7.61 3.89 2.32
C VAL A 36 8.30 4.20 3.65
N VAL A 37 9.51 3.68 3.87
CA VAL A 37 10.26 3.91 5.11
C VAL A 37 10.61 5.39 5.28
N ASN A 38 11.09 6.04 4.21
CA ASN A 38 11.35 7.48 4.26
C ASN A 38 10.06 8.29 4.49
N ALA A 39 8.93 7.85 3.95
CA ALA A 39 7.65 8.49 4.23
C ALA A 39 7.23 8.35 5.71
N ILE A 40 7.47 7.18 6.33
CA ILE A 40 7.23 6.94 7.76
C ILE A 40 8.15 7.82 8.63
N GLU A 41 9.44 7.89 8.30
CA GLU A 41 10.42 8.72 9.03
C GLU A 41 10.14 10.21 8.92
N ALA A 42 9.56 10.65 7.80
CA ALA A 42 9.17 12.04 7.57
C ALA A 42 7.89 12.45 8.33
N VAL A 43 7.16 11.51 8.94
CA VAL A 43 5.97 11.82 9.73
C VAL A 43 6.38 12.54 11.02
N ASP A 44 5.86 13.76 11.21
CA ASP A 44 6.05 14.49 12.44
C ASP A 44 5.37 13.77 13.62
N PRO A 45 6.14 13.30 14.62
CA PRO A 45 5.59 12.55 15.75
C PRO A 45 4.74 13.43 16.70
N VAL A 46 4.79 14.75 16.56
CA VAL A 46 3.92 15.66 17.32
C VAL A 46 2.51 15.67 16.73
N SER A 47 2.41 15.67 15.41
CA SER A 47 1.15 15.78 14.68
C SER A 47 0.45 14.43 14.49
N TYR A 48 1.20 13.33 14.39
CA TYR A 48 0.65 12.01 14.09
C TYR A 48 1.22 10.93 15.02
N LYS A 49 0.36 10.02 15.47
CA LYS A 49 0.70 8.94 16.41
C LYS A 49 1.14 7.63 15.73
N GLY A 50 1.17 7.58 14.41
CA GLY A 50 1.46 6.38 13.65
C GLY A 50 1.12 6.52 12.17
N PHE A 51 1.14 5.40 11.46
CA PHE A 51 0.90 5.32 10.02
C PHE A 51 -0.01 4.14 9.68
N VAL A 52 -0.69 4.22 8.54
CA VAL A 52 -1.46 3.12 7.96
C VAL A 52 -0.90 2.83 6.59
N LEU A 53 -0.51 1.58 6.35
CA LEU A 53 -0.11 1.11 5.03
C LEU A 53 -1.33 0.46 4.38
N ASP A 54 -1.90 1.12 3.38
CA ASP A 54 -2.96 0.57 2.55
C ASP A 54 -2.36 -0.05 1.29
N SER A 55 -2.79 -1.27 0.97
CA SER A 55 -2.45 -1.95 -0.28
C SER A 55 -0.95 -2.21 -0.46
N PHE A 56 -0.17 -2.15 0.60
CA PHE A 56 1.26 -2.47 0.68
C PHE A 56 1.56 -3.02 2.09
N PRO A 57 2.39 -4.07 2.24
CA PRO A 57 3.02 -4.89 1.21
C PRO A 57 2.03 -5.83 0.48
N ARG A 58 2.28 -6.11 -0.81
CA ARG A 58 1.47 -7.07 -1.61
C ARG A 58 2.15 -8.42 -1.83
N THR A 59 3.47 -8.48 -1.68
CA THR A 59 4.26 -9.70 -1.85
C THR A 59 4.97 -10.08 -0.55
N VAL A 60 5.32 -11.36 -0.42
CA VAL A 60 6.12 -11.85 0.72
C VAL A 60 7.50 -11.19 0.74
N ALA A 61 8.11 -10.96 -0.43
CA ALA A 61 9.39 -10.28 -0.55
C ALA A 61 9.33 -8.84 -0.02
N GLN A 62 8.27 -8.09 -0.37
CA GLN A 62 8.03 -6.74 0.17
C GLN A 62 7.82 -6.75 1.67
N ALA A 63 7.05 -7.70 2.19
CA ALA A 63 6.83 -7.82 3.64
C ALA A 63 8.13 -8.11 4.39
N MET A 64 8.98 -9.00 3.87
CA MET A 64 10.30 -9.29 4.43
C MET A 64 11.24 -8.08 4.36
N ALA A 65 11.25 -7.38 3.23
CA ALA A 65 12.08 -6.19 3.05
C ALA A 65 11.63 -5.03 3.96
N LEU A 66 10.31 -4.85 4.15
CA LEU A 66 9.76 -3.87 5.08
C LEU A 66 10.11 -4.21 6.53
N GLU A 67 9.96 -5.47 6.95
CA GLU A 67 10.32 -5.91 8.30
C GLU A 67 11.82 -5.69 8.57
N LYS A 68 12.67 -6.07 7.62
CA LYS A 68 14.11 -5.82 7.69
C LYS A 68 14.41 -4.32 7.81
N ALA A 69 13.70 -3.46 7.08
CA ALA A 69 13.94 -2.03 7.13
C ALA A 69 13.48 -1.38 8.45
N LEU A 70 12.39 -1.88 9.05
CA LEU A 70 11.85 -1.34 10.30
C LEU A 70 12.58 -1.86 11.55
N THR A 71 12.95 -3.13 11.58
CA THR A 71 13.47 -3.78 12.81
C THR A 71 14.89 -4.32 12.66
N GLY A 72 15.44 -4.35 11.44
CA GLY A 72 16.70 -5.03 11.15
C GLY A 72 16.58 -6.55 11.18
N PHE A 73 15.38 -7.10 11.37
CA PHE A 73 15.18 -8.55 11.45
C PHE A 73 15.27 -9.20 10.07
N GLU A 74 16.14 -10.20 9.94
CA GLU A 74 16.15 -11.09 8.79
C GLU A 74 15.58 -12.46 9.20
N PRO A 75 14.54 -12.96 8.50
CA PRO A 75 14.04 -14.29 8.78
C PRO A 75 15.14 -15.32 8.49
N PRO A 76 15.34 -16.33 9.36
CA PRO A 76 16.32 -17.37 9.10
C PRO A 76 16.00 -18.08 7.78
N PRO A 77 17.02 -18.47 6.99
CA PRO A 77 16.80 -19.18 5.74
C PRO A 77 15.97 -20.44 5.99
N LYS A 78 14.97 -20.69 5.13
CA LYS A 78 14.04 -21.83 5.23
C LYS A 78 14.75 -23.18 5.28
N ASP A 79 15.91 -23.27 4.65
CA ASP A 79 16.78 -24.44 4.69
C ASP A 79 18.04 -24.13 5.50
N PRO A 80 18.25 -24.77 6.66
CA PRO A 80 19.54 -24.68 7.34
C PRO A 80 20.62 -25.27 6.42
N PRO A 81 21.85 -24.70 6.40
CA PRO A 81 22.95 -25.29 5.65
C PRO A 81 23.16 -26.73 6.11
N LYS A 82 23.02 -27.70 5.19
CA LYS A 82 23.41 -29.09 5.44
C LYS A 82 24.92 -29.14 5.70
N LYS A 83 25.34 -29.02 6.96
CA LYS A 83 26.73 -29.27 7.38
C LYS A 83 26.76 -30.45 8.34
N GLY A 84 27.50 -31.50 7.94
CA GLY A 84 27.87 -32.60 8.80
C GLY A 84 28.52 -33.74 8.03
N SER A 85 29.85 -33.81 8.06
CA SER A 85 30.60 -35.05 7.77
C SER A 85 30.16 -36.15 8.74
N LYS A 86 30.08 -37.40 8.27
CA LYS A 86 29.55 -38.60 8.98
C LYS A 86 30.28 -39.02 10.27
N VAL A 87 31.22 -38.23 10.81
CA VAL A 87 32.27 -38.72 11.71
C VAL A 87 32.09 -38.34 13.18
N ALA A 88 31.29 -37.31 13.51
CA ALA A 88 30.99 -37.00 14.91
C ALA A 88 29.51 -36.63 15.08
N PRO A 89 28.81 -37.14 16.12
CA PRO A 89 27.55 -36.54 16.52
C PRO A 89 27.83 -35.08 16.89
N PRO A 90 27.04 -34.12 16.37
CA PRO A 90 27.20 -32.73 16.75
C PRO A 90 27.08 -32.62 18.28
N PRO A 91 27.85 -31.73 18.94
CA PRO A 91 27.62 -31.44 20.34
C PRO A 91 26.14 -31.05 20.53
N PRO A 92 25.50 -31.39 21.67
CA PRO A 92 24.16 -30.91 21.96
C PRO A 92 24.19 -29.39 21.88
N THR A 93 23.67 -28.85 20.78
CA THR A 93 23.49 -27.41 20.65
C THR A 93 22.33 -27.08 21.57
N ASP A 94 22.63 -26.43 22.69
CA ASP A 94 21.60 -25.77 23.47
C ASP A 94 20.73 -24.95 22.50
N PRO A 95 19.40 -25.01 22.61
CA PRO A 95 18.55 -24.22 21.74
C PRO A 95 18.97 -22.77 21.89
N VAL A 96 19.54 -22.19 20.82
CA VAL A 96 19.89 -20.78 20.79
C VAL A 96 18.65 -20.02 21.25
N PRO A 97 18.72 -19.23 22.34
CA PRO A 97 17.56 -18.49 22.79
C PRO A 97 17.13 -17.57 21.66
N LYS A 98 15.98 -17.87 21.04
CA LYS A 98 15.38 -16.99 20.06
C LYS A 98 15.04 -15.71 20.80
N ALA A 99 15.81 -14.65 20.58
CA ALA A 99 15.48 -13.34 21.10
C ALA A 99 14.03 -13.01 20.70
N PRO A 100 13.21 -12.44 21.60
CA PRO A 100 11.87 -12.04 21.25
C PRO A 100 11.95 -11.02 20.10
N HIS A 101 11.42 -11.39 18.95
CA HIS A 101 11.33 -10.50 17.80
C HIS A 101 10.24 -9.46 18.09
N VAL A 102 10.64 -8.19 18.14
CA VAL A 102 9.71 -7.06 18.16
C VAL A 102 9.33 -6.80 16.70
N PRO A 103 8.07 -6.99 16.29
CA PRO A 103 7.66 -6.78 14.90
C PRO A 103 7.66 -5.28 14.57
N GLY A 104 7.91 -4.95 13.29
CA GLY A 104 7.89 -3.55 12.83
C GLY A 104 6.49 -2.96 12.69
N LEU A 105 5.46 -3.81 12.69
CA LEU A 105 4.05 -3.42 12.62
C LEU A 105 3.31 -3.93 13.85
N ASP A 106 2.46 -3.07 14.43
CA ASP A 106 1.65 -3.43 15.59
C ASP A 106 0.47 -4.34 15.24
N VAL A 107 -0.20 -4.06 14.12
CA VAL A 107 -1.44 -4.73 13.71
C VAL A 107 -1.50 -4.89 12.20
N VAL A 108 -1.96 -6.06 11.75
CA VAL A 108 -2.31 -6.33 10.35
C VAL A 108 -3.78 -6.70 10.27
N VAL A 109 -4.57 -5.85 9.62
CA VAL A 109 -6.01 -6.08 9.43
C VAL A 109 -6.25 -6.76 8.10
N ARG A 110 -6.73 -8.01 8.13
CA ARG A 110 -7.22 -8.71 6.94
C ARG A 110 -8.73 -8.54 6.82
N LEU A 111 -9.16 -7.87 5.74
CA LEU A 111 -10.57 -7.77 5.38
C LEU A 111 -10.95 -9.00 4.55
N ASP A 112 -11.63 -9.96 5.18
CA ASP A 112 -12.13 -11.14 4.47
C ASP A 112 -13.49 -10.83 3.86
N VAL A 113 -13.51 -10.63 2.54
CA VAL A 113 -14.71 -10.27 1.78
C VAL A 113 -14.93 -11.34 0.71
N PRO A 114 -16.12 -11.95 0.62
CA PRO A 114 -16.42 -12.90 -0.45
C PRO A 114 -16.25 -12.28 -1.84
N ASP A 115 -15.72 -13.05 -2.79
CA ASP A 115 -15.43 -12.60 -4.16
C ASP A 115 -16.64 -11.96 -4.85
N GLU A 116 -17.84 -12.50 -4.62
CA GLU A 116 -19.08 -11.95 -5.16
C GLU A 116 -19.36 -10.54 -4.62
N THR A 117 -19.18 -10.34 -3.31
CA THR A 117 -19.33 -9.02 -2.68
C THR A 117 -18.25 -8.06 -3.16
N ALA A 118 -17.00 -8.53 -3.29
CA ALA A 118 -15.90 -7.72 -3.80
C ALA A 118 -16.14 -7.29 -5.26
N ARG A 119 -16.61 -8.20 -6.11
CA ARG A 119 -17.00 -7.90 -7.50
C ARG A 119 -18.15 -6.91 -7.58
N ARG A 120 -19.21 -7.11 -6.79
CA ARG A 120 -20.35 -6.19 -6.75
C ARG A 120 -19.91 -4.80 -6.32
N ARG A 121 -19.06 -4.72 -5.30
CA ARG A 121 -18.43 -3.47 -4.84
C ARG A 121 -17.59 -2.78 -5.91
N ALA A 122 -16.78 -3.54 -6.63
CA ALA A 122 -15.96 -3.00 -7.71
C ALA A 122 -16.82 -2.46 -8.87
N LEU A 123 -17.85 -3.20 -9.28
CA LEU A 123 -18.72 -2.86 -10.40
C LEU A 123 -19.70 -1.73 -10.09
N GLY A 124 -20.13 -1.58 -8.84
CA GLY A 124 -21.06 -0.53 -8.42
C GLY A 124 -20.40 0.80 -8.07
N ARG A 125 -19.06 0.86 -7.98
CA ARG A 125 -18.31 2.10 -7.74
C ARG A 125 -18.48 3.07 -8.90
N ARG A 126 -18.79 4.33 -8.60
CA ARG A 126 -18.88 5.43 -9.56
C ARG A 126 -18.06 6.61 -9.05
N LEU A 127 -17.58 7.44 -9.96
CA LEU A 127 -16.91 8.70 -9.69
C LEU A 127 -17.74 9.79 -10.35
N ASP A 128 -18.16 10.77 -9.58
CA ASP A 128 -18.72 11.98 -10.14
C ASP A 128 -17.57 12.81 -10.75
N PRO A 129 -17.58 13.08 -12.07
CA PRO A 129 -16.51 13.83 -12.73
C PRO A 129 -16.45 15.31 -12.30
N GLN A 130 -17.51 15.87 -11.73
CA GLN A 130 -17.56 17.27 -11.32
C GLN A 130 -17.15 17.48 -9.86
N THR A 131 -17.72 16.67 -8.95
CA THR A 131 -17.42 16.79 -7.52
C THR A 131 -16.23 15.94 -7.09
N GLY A 132 -15.82 14.95 -7.89
CA GLY A 132 -14.78 13.99 -7.53
C GLY A 132 -15.23 13.00 -6.44
N ILE A 133 -16.50 13.03 -6.04
CA ILE A 133 -17.04 12.13 -5.01
C ILE A 133 -17.18 10.73 -5.60
N VAL A 134 -16.71 9.75 -4.84
CA VAL A 134 -16.87 8.33 -5.14
C VAL A 134 -18.11 7.83 -4.39
N TYR A 135 -19.01 7.16 -5.09
CA TYR A 135 -20.21 6.56 -4.51
C TYR A 135 -20.42 5.13 -5.02
N HIS A 136 -21.34 4.39 -4.41
CA HIS A 136 -21.69 3.04 -4.83
C HIS A 136 -23.21 2.88 -5.01
N LEU A 137 -23.65 2.46 -6.19
CA LEU A 137 -25.08 2.37 -6.59
C LEU A 137 -26.03 1.54 -5.69
N GLU A 138 -25.52 0.82 -4.70
CA GLU A 138 -26.30 -0.09 -3.86
C GLU A 138 -25.98 0.13 -2.38
N PHE A 139 -24.69 0.17 -2.03
CA PHE A 139 -24.25 0.28 -0.63
C PHE A 139 -24.13 1.73 -0.12
N GLU A 140 -23.93 2.69 -1.03
CA GLU A 140 -23.75 4.10 -0.70
C GLU A 140 -24.23 4.94 -1.91
N PRO A 141 -25.55 4.94 -2.18
CA PRO A 141 -26.10 5.60 -3.36
C PRO A 141 -25.86 7.12 -3.30
N PRO A 142 -25.78 7.79 -4.46
CA PRO A 142 -25.63 9.23 -4.48
C PRO A 142 -26.85 9.88 -3.83
N VAL A 143 -26.63 10.88 -2.99
CA VAL A 143 -27.70 11.69 -2.40
C VAL A 143 -28.41 12.47 -3.51
N GLU A 144 -29.75 12.43 -3.51
CA GLU A 144 -30.58 12.98 -4.58
C GLU A 144 -30.84 14.49 -4.43
N THR A 145 -30.63 15.04 -3.23
CA THR A 145 -31.00 16.41 -2.89
C THR A 145 -29.77 17.29 -2.61
N GLU A 146 -29.74 18.45 -3.27
CA GLU A 146 -28.69 19.47 -3.12
C GLU A 146 -28.51 19.95 -1.67
N ASP A 147 -29.55 19.85 -0.84
CA ASP A 147 -29.54 20.32 0.56
C ASP A 147 -28.63 19.49 1.50
N GLU A 148 -28.31 18.24 1.15
CA GLU A 148 -27.42 17.37 1.95
C GLU A 148 -25.97 17.37 1.46
N LEU A 149 -25.75 17.94 0.27
CA LEU A 149 -24.43 18.11 -0.30
C LEU A 149 -23.93 19.48 0.15
N GLY A 150 -22.99 19.50 1.10
CA GLY A 150 -22.40 20.73 1.63
C GLY A 150 -21.90 21.69 0.54
N PRO A 151 -21.38 22.88 0.91
CA PRO A 151 -21.16 24.03 0.03
C PRO A 151 -20.20 23.82 -1.17
N THR A 152 -19.66 22.63 -1.35
CA THR A 152 -18.90 22.18 -2.51
C THR A 152 -19.76 21.68 -3.67
N PHE A 153 -21.08 21.60 -3.53
CA PHE A 153 -21.96 21.10 -4.57
C PHE A 153 -22.34 22.19 -5.57
N ASN A 154 -21.89 22.04 -6.82
CA ASN A 154 -22.23 22.96 -7.90
C ASN A 154 -22.81 22.19 -9.08
N GLY A 155 -24.10 21.84 -8.97
CA GLY A 155 -25.02 21.61 -10.09
C GLY A 155 -25.23 20.17 -10.55
N ILE A 156 -26.41 19.62 -10.26
CA ILE A 156 -26.97 18.48 -11.01
C ILE A 156 -27.65 19.03 -12.27
N ASN A 157 -27.03 18.92 -13.43
CA ASN A 157 -27.80 18.89 -14.67
C ASN A 157 -28.29 17.45 -14.87
N GLY A 158 -29.56 17.21 -14.56
CA GLY A 158 -30.25 15.93 -14.56
C GLY A 158 -30.14 15.11 -15.84
N ARG A 159 -28.99 14.46 -16.05
CA ARG A 159 -28.79 13.42 -17.04
C ARG A 159 -28.09 12.25 -16.39
N LEU A 160 -28.89 11.32 -15.85
CA LEU A 160 -28.51 9.92 -15.77
C LEU A 160 -28.00 9.51 -17.16
N VAL A 161 -26.69 9.44 -17.34
CA VAL A 161 -26.11 8.81 -18.52
C VAL A 161 -26.31 7.31 -18.33
N GLN A 162 -27.48 6.84 -18.76
CA GLN A 162 -27.71 5.45 -19.07
C GLN A 162 -26.77 5.12 -20.24
N VAL A 163 -25.70 4.39 -19.95
CA VAL A 163 -24.83 3.84 -20.98
C VAL A 163 -25.60 2.66 -21.59
N GLU A 164 -26.42 2.93 -22.60
CA GLU A 164 -27.07 1.88 -23.38
C GLU A 164 -26.02 1.08 -24.14
N GLY A 165 -26.21 -0.24 -24.11
CA GLY A 165 -25.30 -1.23 -24.67
C GLY A 165 -25.12 -1.08 -26.18
N ALA A 166 -23.96 -1.52 -26.63
CA ALA A 166 -23.62 -1.69 -28.03
C ALA A 166 -24.73 -2.45 -28.77
N ALA A 167 -25.37 -1.77 -29.72
CA ALA A 167 -26.20 -2.41 -30.72
C ALA A 167 -25.29 -2.87 -31.86
N ASP A 168 -25.30 -4.19 -32.07
CA ASP A 168 -24.73 -4.88 -33.21
C ASP A 168 -25.18 -4.24 -34.53
N GLN A 169 -24.22 -3.97 -35.42
CA GLN A 169 -24.48 -3.65 -36.82
C GLN A 169 -24.45 -4.94 -37.63
N GLU A 170 -25.62 -5.40 -38.05
CA GLU A 170 -25.78 -6.37 -39.13
C GLU A 170 -26.89 -5.86 -40.07
N ALA A 171 -26.49 -5.33 -41.23
CA ALA A 171 -27.17 -5.33 -42.54
C ALA A 171 -26.42 -4.44 -43.54
#